data_AF-A0A4V1J1S1-F1
#
_entry.id   AF-A0A4V1J1S1-F1
#
_cell.length_a   1.000
_cell.length_b   1.000
_cell.length_c   1.000
_cell.angle_alpha   90.00
_cell.angle_beta   90.00
_cell.angle_gamma   90.00
#
_symmetry.space_group_name_H-M   'P 1'
#
loop_
_entity.id
_entity.type
_entity.pdbx_description
1 polymer ?
#
loop_
_entity_poly.entity_id
_entity_poly.type
_entity_poly.pdbx_seq_one_letter_code
_entity_poly.pdbx_strand_id
1 'polypeptide(L)'
;LMTGMAMASTGAGLMTLYDVNANNPLEIGTVFLTGFGLGFGMQLVILVAQYTSPTEDISVATTLCNFFRVIGGAFGAAVTGTIFNHGVAVGMARHLP
;
A
#
# COMPACT_ATOMS: atom_id res chain seq x y z
N LEU A 1 -9.52 -3.67 11.39
CA LEU A 1 -8.10 -3.93 11.03
C LEU A 1 -7.97 -5.03 9.99
N MET A 2 -8.29 -6.28 10.33
CA MET A 2 -8.26 -7.41 9.38
C MET A 2 -9.16 -7.20 8.16
N THR A 3 -10.38 -6.68 8.36
CA THR A 3 -11.32 -6.35 7.27
C THR A 3 -10.83 -5.23 6.35
N GLY A 4 -10.20 -4.18 6.89
CA GLY A 4 -9.64 -3.07 6.11
C GLY A 4 -8.41 -3.49 5.29
N MET A 5 -7.52 -4.30 5.89
CA MET A 5 -6.36 -4.85 5.18
C MET A 5 -6.75 -5.91 4.15
N ALA A 6 -7.80 -6.70 4.41
CA ALA A 6 -8.35 -7.62 3.43
C ALA A 6 -8.93 -6.87 2.21
N MET A 7 -9.65 -5.77 2.42
CA MET A 7 -10.14 -4.91 1.32
C MET A 7 -8.99 -4.28 0.52
N ALA A 8 -7.96 -3.74 1.21
CA ALA A 8 -6.79 -3.16 0.55
C ALA A 8 -5.99 -4.21 -0.26
N SER A 9 -5.80 -5.41 0.30
CA SER A 9 -5.13 -6.53 -0.40
C SER A 9 -5.93 -7.01 -1.60
N THR A 10 -7.26 -7.04 -1.50
CA THR A 10 -8.14 -7.46 -2.59
C THR A 10 -8.13 -6.40 -3.71
N GLY A 11 -8.12 -5.11 -3.37
CA GLY A 11 -8.00 -4.01 -4.33
C GLY A 11 -6.65 -4.00 -5.07
N ALA A 12 -5.55 -4.20 -4.34
CA ALA A 12 -4.21 -4.32 -4.93
C ALA A 12 -4.07 -5.58 -5.81
N GLY A 13 -4.68 -6.70 -5.40
CA GLY A 13 -4.74 -7.93 -6.21
C GLY A 13 -5.57 -7.77 -7.49
N LEU A 14 -6.67 -7.02 -7.43
CA LEU A 14 -7.48 -6.68 -8.61
C LEU A 14 -6.70 -5.82 -9.60
N MET A 15 -5.83 -4.91 -9.12
CA MET A 15 -4.96 -4.08 -9.97
C MET A 15 -4.01 -4.92 -10.83
N THR A 16 -3.51 -6.05 -10.32
CA THR A 16 -2.60 -6.94 -11.06
C THR A 16 -3.26 -7.63 -12.26
N LEU A 17 -4.60 -7.68 -12.31
CA LEU A 17 -5.37 -8.30 -13.39
C LEU A 17 -5.79 -7.28 -14.48
N TYR A 18 -5.43 -6.00 -14.34
CA TYR A 18 -5.75 -4.98 -15.35
C TYR A 18 -4.88 -5.14 -16.60
N ASP A 19 -5.55 -5.30 -17.74
CA ASP A 19 -4.98 -5.24 -19.07
C ASP A 19 -5.16 -3.81 -19.65
N VAL A 20 -4.30 -3.42 -20.60
CA VAL A 20 -4.12 -2.07 -21.18
C VAL A 20 -5.41 -1.48 -21.81
N ASN A 21 -6.47 -2.26 -21.95
CA ASN A 21 -7.75 -1.88 -22.54
C ASN A 21 -8.89 -1.62 -21.52
N ALA A 22 -8.60 -1.57 -20.22
CA ALA A 22 -9.65 -1.44 -19.22
C ALA A 22 -10.32 -0.05 -19.26
N ASN A 23 -11.65 -0.06 -19.34
CA ASN A 23 -12.49 1.14 -19.28
C ASN A 23 -12.21 1.95 -17.99
N ASN A 24 -11.95 3.26 -18.15
CA ASN A 24 -11.70 4.25 -17.10
C ASN A 24 -12.48 4.11 -15.77
N PRO A 25 -13.80 3.78 -15.72
CA PRO A 25 -14.52 3.69 -14.44
C PRO A 25 -14.13 2.52 -13.53
N LEU A 26 -13.67 1.39 -14.08
CA LEU A 26 -13.27 0.22 -13.27
C LEU A 26 -11.95 0.49 -12.53
N GLU A 27 -11.00 1.11 -13.20
CA GLU A 27 -9.71 1.51 -12.62
C GLU A 27 -9.90 2.46 -11.44
N ILE A 28 -10.72 3.50 -11.60
CA ILE A 28 -11.03 4.46 -10.53
C ILE A 28 -11.66 3.74 -9.32
N GLY A 29 -12.57 2.80 -9.56
CA GLY A 29 -13.21 2.02 -8.51
C GLY A 29 -12.22 1.17 -7.69
N THR A 30 -11.20 0.60 -8.34
CA THR A 30 -10.19 -0.22 -7.66
C THR A 30 -9.15 0.60 -6.90
N VAL A 31 -8.74 1.75 -7.43
CA VAL A 31 -7.90 2.72 -6.68
C VAL A 31 -8.65 3.22 -5.45
N PHE A 32 -9.94 3.56 -5.60
CA PHE A 32 -10.77 4.02 -4.50
C PHE A 32 -10.93 2.94 -3.41
N LEU A 33 -11.24 1.70 -3.79
CA LEU A 33 -11.38 0.59 -2.85
C LEU A 33 -10.07 0.32 -2.08
N THR A 34 -8.94 0.37 -2.79
CA THR A 34 -7.61 0.18 -2.20
C THR A 34 -7.28 1.30 -1.21
N GLY A 35 -7.49 2.56 -1.61
CA GLY A 35 -7.27 3.73 -0.76
C GLY A 35 -8.19 3.76 0.46
N PHE A 36 -9.45 3.38 0.28
CA PHE A 36 -10.44 3.31 1.38
C PHE A 36 -10.06 2.25 2.42
N GLY A 37 -9.65 1.06 1.98
CA GLY A 37 -9.15 0.00 2.88
C GLY A 37 -7.90 0.41 3.66
N LEU A 38 -6.96 1.11 2.99
CA LEU A 38 -5.74 1.63 3.59
C LEU A 38 -6.03 2.70 4.66
N GLY A 39 -6.92 3.64 4.37
CA GLY A 39 -7.31 4.70 5.32
C GLY A 39 -8.01 4.14 6.56
N PHE A 40 -8.91 3.18 6.38
CA PHE A 40 -9.58 2.52 7.50
C PHE A 40 -8.61 1.66 8.33
N GLY A 41 -7.61 1.05 7.68
CA GLY A 41 -6.59 0.24 8.34
C GLY A 41 -5.64 1.07 9.21
N MET A 42 -5.11 2.17 8.69
CA MET A 42 -4.09 2.97 9.38
C MET A 42 -4.58 3.55 10.71
N GLN A 43 -5.76 4.16 10.72
CA GLN A 43 -6.29 4.77 11.94
C GLN A 43 -6.53 3.74 13.05
N LEU A 44 -6.98 2.53 12.69
CA LEU A 44 -7.24 1.47 13.67
C LEU A 44 -5.97 0.88 14.28
N VAL A 45 -4.85 0.78 13.54
CA VAL A 45 -3.56 0.31 14.10
C VAL A 45 -3.10 1.22 15.22
N ILE A 46 -3.10 2.53 14.95
CA ILE A 46 -2.63 3.53 15.90
C ILE A 46 -3.52 3.52 17.15
N LEU A 47 -4.84 3.45 16.97
CA LEU A 47 -5.79 3.41 18.08
C LEU A 47 -5.59 2.19 18.98
N VAL A 48 -5.40 1.00 18.39
CA VAL A 48 -5.14 -0.23 19.16
C VAL A 48 -3.83 -0.12 19.92
N ALA A 49 -2.76 0.36 19.28
CA ALA A 49 -1.44 0.50 19.92
C ALA A 49 -1.47 1.51 21.08
N GLN A 50 -2.20 2.62 20.92
CA GLN A 50 -2.41 3.59 22.00
C GLN A 50 -3.25 2.99 23.13
N TYR A 51 -4.26 2.17 22.82
CA TYR A 51 -5.16 1.56 23.83
C TYR A 51 -4.48 0.48 24.67
N THR A 52 -3.58 -0.31 24.10
CA THR A 52 -2.81 -1.33 24.85
C THR A 52 -1.63 -0.76 25.64
N SER A 53 -1.32 0.53 25.48
CA SER A 53 -0.18 1.17 26.14
C SER A 53 -0.63 1.98 27.36
N PRO A 54 0.22 2.11 28.39
CA PRO A 54 -0.02 3.06 29.49
C PRO A 54 -0.16 4.49 28.97
N THR A 55 -0.95 5.33 29.65
CA THR A 55 -1.20 6.73 29.25
C THR A 55 0.06 7.58 29.09
N GLU A 56 1.12 7.24 29.81
CA GLU A 56 2.43 7.91 29.75
C GLU A 56 3.19 7.59 28.44
N ASP A 57 2.94 6.42 27.83
CA ASP A 57 3.66 5.90 26.67
C ASP A 57 2.90 6.04 25.34
N ILE A 58 1.74 6.72 25.33
CA ILE A 58 0.90 6.89 24.13
C ILE A 58 1.68 7.55 22.97
N SER A 59 2.58 8.49 23.29
CA SER A 59 3.44 9.17 22.31
C SER A 59 4.50 8.24 21.73
N VAL A 60 5.06 7.35 22.55
CA VAL A 60 6.05 6.33 22.16
C VAL A 60 5.38 5.29 21.26
N ALA A 61 4.20 4.78 21.64
CA ALA A 61 3.42 3.85 20.84
C ALA A 61 3.07 4.42 19.47
N THR A 62 2.63 5.69 19.43
CA THR A 62 2.29 6.37 18.17
C THR A 62 3.52 6.53 17.27
N THR A 63 4.66 6.92 17.85
CA THR A 63 5.91 7.09 17.10
C THR A 63 6.41 5.76 16.55
N LEU A 64 6.31 4.68 17.32
CA LEU A 64 6.67 3.33 16.89
C LEU A 64 5.79 2.86 15.72
N CYS A 65 4.48 3.07 15.79
CA CYS A 65 3.58 2.81 14.65
C CYS A 65 3.98 3.61 13.41
N ASN A 66 4.31 4.89 13.57
CA ASN A 66 4.74 5.73 12.45
C ASN A 66 6.10 5.28 11.87
N PHE A 67 7.02 4.82 12.72
CA PHE A 67 8.32 4.27 12.30
C PHE A 67 8.13 3.04 11.41
N PHE A 68 7.33 2.06 11.84
CA PHE A 68 7.04 0.87 11.02
C PHE A 68 6.34 1.24 9.70
N ARG A 69 5.45 2.24 9.71
CA ARG A 69 4.78 2.75 8.51
C ARG A 69 5.79 3.29 7.50
N VAL A 70 6.74 4.11 7.94
CA VAL A 70 7.77 4.70 7.06
C VAL A 70 8.69 3.61 6.51
N ILE A 71 9.10 2.66 7.34
CA ILE A 71 9.89 1.50 6.89
C ILE A 71 9.13 0.71 5.83
N GLY A 72 7.88 0.33 6.08
CA GLY A 72 7.07 -0.40 5.12
C GLY A 72 6.90 0.35 3.79
N GLY A 73 6.68 1.66 3.85
CA GLY A 73 6.61 2.51 2.65
C GLY A 73 7.92 2.56 1.87
N ALA A 74 9.06 2.70 2.56
CA ALA A 74 10.37 2.70 1.92
C ALA A 74 10.71 1.36 1.25
N PHE A 75 10.43 0.24 1.94
CA PHE A 75 10.59 -1.10 1.38
C PHE A 75 9.69 -1.32 0.16
N GLY A 76 8.42 -0.95 0.24
CA GLY A 76 7.48 -1.06 -0.88
C GLY A 76 7.92 -0.23 -2.09
N ALA A 77 8.33 1.01 -1.87
CA ALA A 77 8.85 1.89 -2.93
C ALA A 77 10.12 1.31 -3.58
N ALA A 78 11.02 0.73 -2.79
CA ALA A 78 12.23 0.09 -3.30
C ALA A 78 11.89 -1.10 -4.20
N VAL A 79 10.99 -2.00 -3.78
CA VAL A 79 10.56 -3.16 -4.59
C VAL A 79 9.87 -2.72 -5.87
N THR A 80 8.94 -1.77 -5.80
CA THR A 80 8.29 -1.24 -7.02
C THR A 80 9.32 -0.57 -7.94
N GLY A 81 10.28 0.15 -7.37
CA GLY A 81 11.37 0.79 -8.11
C GLY A 81 12.30 -0.21 -8.81
N THR A 82 12.61 -1.35 -8.18
CA THR A 82 13.42 -2.40 -8.82
C THR A 82 12.65 -3.09 -9.93
N ILE A 83 11.37 -3.41 -9.73
CA ILE A 83 10.50 -4.00 -10.76
C ILE A 83 10.38 -3.04 -11.96
N PHE A 84 10.16 -1.76 -11.72
CA PHE A 84 10.04 -0.75 -12.77
C PHE A 84 11.36 -0.60 -13.56
N ASN A 85 12.49 -0.45 -12.88
CA ASN A 85 13.80 -0.36 -13.55
C ASN A 85 14.09 -1.59 -14.41
N HIS A 86 13.82 -2.78 -13.88
CA HIS A 86 14.00 -4.03 -14.64
C HIS A 86 13.06 -4.10 -15.85
N GLY A 87 11.78 -3.74 -15.68
CA GLY A 87 10.80 -3.69 -16.76
C GLY A 87 11.17 -2.71 -17.87
N VAL A 88 11.65 -1.51 -17.52
CA VAL A 88 12.13 -0.51 -18.48
C VAL A 88 13.38 -0.97 -19.21
N ALA A 89 14.35 -1.57 -18.51
CA ALA A 89 15.56 -2.11 -19.13
C ALA A 89 15.24 -3.19 -20.17
N VAL A 90 14.33 -4.12 -19.84
CA VAL A 90 13.85 -5.16 -20.77
C VAL A 90 13.04 -4.55 -21.93
N GLY A 91 12.21 -3.54 -21.65
CA GLY A 91 11.39 -2.86 -22.65
C GLY A 91 12.22 -2.08 -23.68
N MET A 92 13.26 -1.36 -23.23
CA MET A 92 14.23 -0.70 -24.12
C MET A 92 15.03 -1.70 -24.95
N ALA A 93 15.49 -2.81 -24.35
CA ALA A 93 16.22 -3.83 -25.09
C ALA A 93 15.40 -4.51 -26.22
N ARG A 94 14.06 -4.48 -26.13
CA ARG A 94 13.15 -4.97 -27.18
C ARG A 94 12.84 -3.95 -28.29
N HIS A 95 13.08 -2.66 -28.05
CA HIS A 95 12.71 -1.56 -28.98
C HIS A 95 13.92 -0.78 -29.51
N LEU A 96 15.14 -1.12 -29.09
CA LEU A 96 16.35 -0.71 -29.82
C LEU A 96 16.57 -1.68 -31.01
N PRO A 97 16.72 -1.17 -32.24
CA PRO A 97 17.22 -1.96 -33.37
C PRO A 97 18.68 -2.41 -33.15
#